data_AF-A0A7S3KU77-F1
#
_entry.id   AF-A0A7S3KU77-F1
#
_cell.length_a   1.000
_cell.length_b   1.000
_cell.length_c   1.000
_cell.angle_alpha   90.00
_cell.angle_beta   90.00
_cell.angle_gamma   90.00
#
_symmetry.space_group_name_H-M   'P 1'
#
loop_
_entity.id
_entity.type
_entity.pdbx_description
1 polymer ?
#
loop_
_entity_poly.entity_id
_entity_poly.type
_entity_poly.pdbx_seq_one_letter_code
_entity_poly.pdbx_strand_id
1 'polypeptide(L)'
;MCDINMFGLCGNTSGGFISGMDIDGNIELGSQQQFYITGSNFNKIRSGRWNVVSNNNKGGYDGRGERYVKDLWEDYPLTQTKSEANLKAPKLVLEENVWKVVTDKERMLVDDFIVLSLGSNESPTVVSEELIQQINEQLMDGAKGVIVEPGIYHLEGTLKVPDNKVFVGIGLPAFVCQCTSGRCMETGSEGVHIQGIVFDAGVNGKSSDESNILLTIGSSGNGALNNPSMLQDVYCRATRSDSEQATPQAFACIEVKADHTIGENLWLWRGDHDIQSPLIPYDVNVCEHGLIVRGDNVKMFGLFVEHFNNYQTVWYGKNGEIRFYQSEMPYFLTANGVQQVVDCTHPDTSEIIKLEVCASLYIDKSATGFKGEGIGIYNYFPNFLNQKTVRAKSAMVINNEDVFLKHALIIWLNGDPDSGIDSVLIDKDGKSYPEDSYIYQEMKGYAIPSYPPEHTLNSSD
;
A
#
# COMPACT_ATOMS: atom_id res chain seq x y z
N MET A 1 23.94 -12.71 -8.40
CA MET A 1 24.22 -11.95 -7.16
C MET A 1 23.13 -12.35 -6.19
N CYS A 2 23.48 -12.91 -5.03
CA CYS A 2 22.52 -13.15 -3.95
C CYS A 2 22.65 -11.98 -2.97
N ASP A 3 21.53 -11.54 -2.42
CA ASP A 3 21.52 -10.51 -1.38
C ASP A 3 22.19 -11.07 -0.10
N ILE A 4 22.77 -10.17 0.69
CA ILE A 4 23.51 -10.37 1.96
C ILE A 4 23.68 -11.84 2.41
N ASN A 5 24.80 -12.44 1.99
CA ASN A 5 25.59 -13.45 2.70
C ASN A 5 24.85 -14.59 3.44
N MET A 6 23.92 -15.28 2.76
CA MET A 6 23.43 -16.59 3.18
C MET A 6 24.02 -17.68 2.27
N PHE A 7 24.80 -18.57 2.87
CA PHE A 7 25.52 -19.65 2.19
C PHE A 7 24.60 -20.53 1.32
N GLY A 8 24.75 -20.43 -0.01
CA GLY A 8 24.50 -21.53 -0.95
C GLY A 8 23.15 -21.60 -1.67
N LEU A 9 22.09 -20.92 -1.20
CA LEU A 9 20.80 -20.77 -1.88
C LEU A 9 20.28 -19.36 -1.54
N CYS A 10 20.03 -18.49 -2.54
CA CYS A 10 19.48 -17.16 -2.22
C CYS A 10 18.08 -17.34 -1.58
N GLY A 11 17.83 -16.73 -0.42
CA GLY A 11 16.52 -16.77 0.26
C GLY A 11 15.44 -15.97 -0.47
N ASN A 12 14.18 -16.12 -0.05
CA ASN A 12 13.07 -15.30 -0.56
C ASN A 12 13.11 -13.92 0.11
N THR A 13 12.99 -12.87 -0.69
CA THR A 13 13.01 -11.47 -0.24
C THR A 13 12.05 -10.65 -1.09
N SER A 14 11.10 -9.95 -0.45
CA SER A 14 10.00 -9.20 -1.08
C SER A 14 10.00 -7.74 -0.61
N GLY A 15 11.16 -7.08 -0.70
CA GLY A 15 11.28 -5.65 -0.44
C GLY A 15 10.75 -4.81 -1.61
N GLY A 16 11.01 -3.51 -1.67
CA GLY A 16 11.64 -2.67 -0.66
C GLY A 16 11.64 -1.22 -1.14
N PHE A 17 12.03 -0.31 -0.26
CA PHE A 17 11.96 1.13 -0.48
C PHE A 17 13.29 1.79 -0.10
N ILE A 18 13.81 2.66 -0.97
CA ILE A 18 14.93 3.58 -0.68
C ILE A 18 14.55 4.98 -1.17
N SER A 19 14.78 6.00 -0.34
CA SER A 19 14.59 7.40 -0.71
C SER A 19 15.75 8.27 -0.24
N GLY A 20 16.18 9.20 -1.11
CA GLY A 20 17.08 10.30 -0.74
C GLY A 20 18.49 9.88 -0.28
N MET A 21 19.01 8.74 -0.75
CA MET A 21 20.31 8.22 -0.32
C MET A 21 21.44 8.55 -1.29
N ASP A 22 22.62 8.87 -0.75
CA ASP A 22 23.88 8.90 -1.49
C ASP A 22 24.66 7.61 -1.21
N ILE A 23 24.80 6.77 -2.24
CA ILE A 23 25.41 5.44 -2.15
C ILE A 23 26.67 5.42 -3.02
N ASP A 24 27.84 5.37 -2.38
CA ASP A 24 29.14 5.39 -3.07
C ASP A 24 29.35 4.20 -4.04
N GLY A 25 28.67 3.09 -3.78
CA GLY A 25 28.85 1.81 -4.47
C GLY A 25 27.72 1.41 -5.42
N ASN A 26 27.67 0.11 -5.71
CA ASN A 26 26.55 -0.51 -6.41
C ASN A 26 25.50 -0.99 -5.41
N ILE A 27 24.24 -0.93 -5.81
CA ILE A 27 23.13 -1.59 -5.13
C ILE A 27 22.94 -2.97 -5.78
N GLU A 28 23.15 -4.02 -5.00
CA GLU A 28 23.00 -5.40 -5.44
C GLU A 28 21.71 -5.98 -4.86
N LEU A 29 20.60 -5.94 -5.61
CA LEU A 29 19.29 -6.37 -5.11
C LEU A 29 19.17 -7.88 -4.92
N GLY A 30 20.11 -8.65 -5.47
CA GLY A 30 20.16 -10.08 -5.24
C GLY A 30 18.86 -10.82 -5.60
N SER A 31 18.22 -11.41 -4.59
CA SER A 31 16.96 -12.16 -4.72
C SER A 31 15.70 -11.31 -4.55
N GLN A 32 15.82 -10.01 -4.29
CA GLN A 32 14.67 -9.12 -4.11
C GLN A 32 13.75 -9.19 -5.33
N GLN A 33 12.50 -9.55 -5.08
CA GLN A 33 11.47 -9.72 -6.10
C GLN A 33 11.18 -8.40 -6.83
N GLN A 34 11.09 -7.31 -6.08
CA GLN A 34 10.82 -5.96 -6.55
C GLN A 34 11.54 -4.92 -5.68
N PHE A 35 11.59 -3.68 -6.14
CA PHE A 35 12.15 -2.57 -5.36
C PHE A 35 11.72 -1.20 -5.89
N TYR A 36 11.38 -0.25 -5.00
CA TYR A 36 11.21 1.16 -5.33
C TYR A 36 12.40 1.96 -4.81
N ILE A 37 13.04 2.73 -5.68
CA ILE A 37 14.11 3.65 -5.29
C ILE A 37 13.80 5.04 -5.83
N THR A 38 13.96 6.07 -5.01
CA THR A 38 13.64 7.45 -5.38
C THR A 38 14.66 8.47 -4.89
N GLY A 39 14.89 9.53 -5.67
CA GLY A 39 15.67 10.71 -5.27
C GLY A 39 17.10 10.42 -4.79
N SER A 40 17.69 9.31 -5.21
CA SER A 40 18.96 8.77 -4.69
C SER A 40 20.07 8.81 -5.76
N ASN A 41 21.32 8.82 -5.30
CA ASN A 41 22.51 8.73 -6.13
C ASN A 41 23.24 7.41 -5.85
N PHE A 42 23.61 6.69 -6.89
CA PHE A 42 24.37 5.43 -6.80
C PHE A 42 25.23 5.21 -8.04
N ASN A 43 26.23 4.34 -7.98
CA ASN A 43 27.01 3.99 -9.17
C ASN A 43 26.17 3.14 -10.14
N LYS A 44 25.63 2.01 -9.66
CA LYS A 44 24.78 1.12 -10.45
C LYS A 44 23.81 0.35 -9.55
N ILE A 45 22.57 0.17 -9.97
CA ILE A 45 21.66 -0.83 -9.37
C ILE A 45 21.60 -2.07 -10.26
N ARG A 46 21.66 -3.26 -9.65
CA ARG A 46 21.56 -4.54 -10.33
C ARG A 46 20.39 -5.37 -9.81
N SER A 47 19.46 -5.72 -10.69
CA SER A 47 18.28 -6.54 -10.36
C SER A 47 18.21 -7.86 -11.11
N GLY A 48 17.73 -8.90 -10.44
CA GLY A 48 17.57 -10.23 -11.03
C GLY A 48 16.12 -10.73 -11.14
N ARG A 49 15.12 -9.95 -10.69
CA ARG A 49 13.73 -10.45 -10.55
C ARG A 49 12.73 -9.63 -11.37
N TRP A 50 11.72 -9.02 -10.77
CA TRP A 50 10.46 -8.73 -11.46
C TRP A 50 10.16 -7.26 -11.72
N ASN A 51 10.20 -6.41 -10.69
CA ASN A 51 9.73 -5.03 -10.81
C ASN A 51 10.63 -4.06 -10.02
N VAL A 52 11.56 -3.39 -10.70
CA VAL A 52 12.39 -2.35 -10.07
C VAL A 52 12.03 -1.00 -10.66
N VAL A 53 11.49 -0.11 -9.82
CA VAL A 53 11.08 1.22 -10.24
C VAL A 53 12.06 2.25 -9.70
N SER A 54 12.64 3.02 -10.60
CA SER A 54 13.58 4.09 -10.31
C SER A 54 12.96 5.45 -10.62
N ASN A 55 12.74 6.25 -9.58
CA ASN A 55 12.15 7.58 -9.69
C ASN A 55 13.19 8.68 -9.35
N ASN A 56 13.48 9.61 -10.27
CA ASN A 56 14.40 10.73 -10.00
C ASN A 56 15.83 10.36 -9.51
N ASN A 57 16.31 9.15 -9.77
CA ASN A 57 17.65 8.73 -9.33
C ASN A 57 18.74 9.07 -10.36
N LYS A 58 20.00 9.11 -9.88
CA LYS A 58 21.19 9.19 -10.73
C LYS A 58 22.07 7.98 -10.51
N GLY A 59 22.37 7.27 -11.60
CA GLY A 59 23.22 6.08 -11.60
C GLY A 59 22.97 5.21 -12.82
N GLY A 60 23.76 4.15 -12.96
CA GLY A 60 23.54 3.13 -13.98
C GLY A 60 22.53 2.06 -13.56
N TYR A 61 21.99 1.33 -14.52
CA TYR A 61 21.08 0.22 -14.27
C TYR A 61 21.60 -1.05 -14.95
N ASP A 62 21.43 -2.19 -14.28
CA ASP A 62 21.68 -3.54 -14.79
C ASP A 62 20.51 -4.43 -14.39
N GLY A 63 20.09 -5.30 -15.27
CA GLY A 63 19.17 -6.34 -14.88
C GLY A 63 18.91 -7.29 -16.03
N ARG A 64 18.77 -8.56 -15.70
CA ARG A 64 18.31 -9.58 -16.66
C ARG A 64 16.87 -10.01 -16.39
N GLY A 65 16.38 -9.70 -15.18
CA GLY A 65 15.10 -10.10 -14.67
C GLY A 65 14.86 -11.61 -14.70
N GLU A 66 13.62 -12.02 -14.40
CA GLU A 66 13.24 -13.43 -14.41
C GLU A 66 12.96 -13.94 -15.84
N ARG A 67 13.51 -15.12 -16.19
CA ARG A 67 13.45 -15.65 -17.55
C ARG A 67 12.04 -16.11 -17.97
N TYR A 68 11.21 -16.41 -16.99
CA TYR A 68 9.90 -17.03 -17.19
C TYR A 68 8.74 -16.03 -17.18
N VAL A 69 9.04 -14.74 -17.26
CA VAL A 69 8.04 -13.69 -17.46
C VAL A 69 7.99 -13.37 -18.97
N LYS A 70 6.79 -13.43 -19.55
CA LYS A 70 6.55 -13.13 -20.97
C LYS A 70 6.29 -11.65 -21.22
N ASP A 71 6.40 -11.23 -22.48
CA ASP A 71 6.03 -9.90 -22.98
C ASP A 71 6.73 -8.76 -22.22
N LEU A 72 8.03 -8.97 -22.03
CA LEU A 72 8.93 -8.06 -21.31
C LEU A 72 9.17 -6.77 -22.10
N TRP A 73 9.25 -5.65 -21.38
CA TRP A 73 9.73 -4.39 -21.95
C TRP A 73 11.25 -4.39 -22.14
N GLU A 74 11.77 -3.49 -22.99
CA GLU A 74 13.18 -3.47 -23.44
C GLU A 74 14.19 -3.44 -22.27
N ASP A 75 13.91 -2.64 -21.23
CA ASP A 75 14.77 -2.48 -20.05
C ASP A 75 14.41 -3.40 -18.87
N TYR A 76 13.63 -4.47 -19.09
CA TYR A 76 13.16 -5.35 -18.01
C TYR A 76 14.32 -5.86 -17.12
N PRO A 77 14.17 -5.82 -15.77
CA PRO A 77 12.98 -5.53 -14.97
C PRO A 77 12.87 -4.07 -14.48
N LEU A 78 13.46 -3.12 -15.21
CA LEU A 78 13.64 -1.75 -14.75
C LEU A 78 12.59 -0.80 -15.36
N THR A 79 11.94 -0.02 -14.50
CA THR A 79 11.02 1.05 -14.88
C THR A 79 11.60 2.37 -14.41
N GLN A 80 12.07 3.19 -15.36
CA GLN A 80 12.56 4.54 -15.03
C GLN A 80 11.42 5.57 -15.19
N THR A 81 11.28 6.43 -14.19
CA THR A 81 10.28 7.50 -14.13
C THR A 81 10.85 8.77 -13.48
N LYS A 82 10.15 9.91 -13.66
CA LYS A 82 10.52 11.22 -13.11
C LYS A 82 9.33 11.94 -12.53
N SER A 83 9.42 12.37 -11.27
CA SER A 83 8.35 13.06 -10.54
C SER A 83 8.82 14.47 -10.21
N GLU A 84 7.92 15.43 -10.17
CA GLU A 84 8.25 16.76 -9.63
C GLU A 84 8.23 16.77 -8.09
N ALA A 85 7.70 15.72 -7.46
CA ALA A 85 7.66 15.59 -6.01
C ALA A 85 9.07 15.38 -5.43
N ASN A 86 9.52 16.35 -4.63
CA ASN A 86 10.68 16.22 -3.75
C ASN A 86 10.17 16.11 -2.32
N LEU A 87 10.01 14.88 -1.84
CA LEU A 87 9.37 14.59 -0.56
C LEU A 87 10.45 14.38 0.51
N LYS A 88 10.34 15.07 1.65
CA LYS A 88 11.13 14.71 2.84
C LYS A 88 10.23 14.45 4.03
N ALA A 89 10.43 13.27 4.60
CA ALA A 89 9.81 12.86 5.84
C ALA A 89 10.14 13.84 6.98
N PRO A 90 9.13 14.24 7.78
CA PRO A 90 9.37 14.86 9.08
C PRO A 90 10.34 14.02 9.92
N LYS A 91 11.25 14.67 10.62
CA LYS A 91 12.24 13.98 11.47
C LYS A 91 12.58 14.76 12.72
N LEU A 92 13.00 14.04 13.76
CA LEU A 92 13.60 14.63 14.95
C LEU A 92 15.08 14.93 14.71
N VAL A 93 15.50 16.14 15.07
CA VAL A 93 16.90 16.58 14.98
C VAL A 93 17.30 17.23 16.28
N LEU A 94 18.46 16.85 16.80
CA LEU A 94 19.10 17.52 17.93
C LEU A 94 20.03 18.61 17.41
N GLU A 95 19.70 19.87 17.65
CA GLU A 95 20.51 21.02 17.26
C GLU A 95 20.77 21.89 18.48
N GLU A 96 22.03 22.21 18.76
CA GLU A 96 22.40 23.08 19.89
C GLU A 96 21.82 22.59 21.25
N ASN A 97 21.77 21.26 21.45
CA ASN A 97 21.15 20.59 22.60
C ASN A 97 19.63 20.76 22.76
N VAL A 98 18.93 21.17 21.69
CA VAL A 98 17.46 21.28 21.67
C VAL A 98 16.88 20.36 20.60
N TRP A 99 15.91 19.54 20.98
CA TRP A 99 15.19 18.68 20.05
C TRP A 99 14.16 19.47 19.24
N LYS A 100 14.15 19.23 17.93
CA LYS A 100 13.21 19.85 16.99
C LYS A 100 12.59 18.83 16.07
N VAL A 101 11.32 19.05 15.71
CA VAL A 101 10.69 18.41 14.55
C VAL A 101 11.01 19.26 13.32
N VAL A 102 11.65 18.64 12.33
CA VAL A 102 12.06 19.30 11.08
C VAL A 102 11.26 18.73 9.92
N THR A 103 10.53 19.59 9.23
CA THR A 103 9.87 19.30 7.96
C THR A 103 10.57 20.04 6.81
N ASP A 104 10.06 19.91 5.59
CA ASP A 104 10.53 20.71 4.46
C ASP A 104 10.26 22.21 4.58
N LYS A 105 9.24 22.58 5.36
CA LYS A 105 8.77 23.98 5.47
C LYS A 105 9.25 24.64 6.76
N GLU A 106 9.33 23.88 7.85
CA GLU A 106 9.48 24.43 9.19
C GLU A 106 10.40 23.60 10.07
N ARG A 107 10.95 24.26 11.10
CA ARG A 107 11.70 23.66 12.19
C ARG A 107 11.00 24.10 13.48
N MET A 108 10.41 23.16 14.20
CA MET A 108 9.54 23.43 15.35
C MET A 108 10.14 22.81 16.61
N LEU A 109 9.97 23.44 17.77
CA LEU A 109 10.44 22.87 19.03
C LEU A 109 9.57 21.65 19.37
N VAL A 110 10.15 20.63 19.99
CA VAL A 110 9.36 19.50 20.52
C VAL A 110 8.32 19.97 21.54
N ASP A 111 8.60 21.04 22.28
CA ASP A 111 7.66 21.66 23.23
C ASP A 111 6.37 22.21 22.58
N ASP A 112 6.37 22.41 21.26
CA ASP A 112 5.17 22.82 20.51
C ASP A 112 4.24 21.63 20.16
N PHE A 113 4.63 20.40 20.53
CA PHE A 113 3.92 19.16 20.22
C PHE A 113 3.35 18.50 21.46
N ILE A 114 2.26 17.77 21.26
CA ILE A 114 1.79 16.79 22.24
C ILE A 114 2.70 15.57 22.13
N VAL A 115 3.22 15.08 23.25
CA VAL A 115 4.03 13.85 23.28
C VAL A 115 3.20 12.71 23.85
N LEU A 116 2.86 11.74 23.00
CA LEU A 116 2.14 10.53 23.37
C LEU A 116 3.17 9.44 23.70
N SER A 117 3.22 9.04 24.96
CA SER A 117 4.17 8.07 25.52
C SER A 117 3.45 6.92 26.21
N LEU A 118 4.15 5.79 26.39
CA LEU A 118 3.61 4.67 27.15
C LEU A 118 3.45 5.06 28.64
N GLY A 119 2.36 4.63 29.26
CA GLY A 119 2.25 4.64 30.71
C GLY A 119 3.31 3.75 31.34
N SER A 120 3.79 4.07 32.55
CA SER A 120 4.82 3.25 33.22
C SER A 120 4.34 1.80 33.41
N ASN A 121 4.87 0.88 32.60
CA ASN A 121 4.62 -0.57 32.54
C ASN A 121 3.37 -1.06 31.75
N GLU A 122 2.74 -0.24 30.91
CA GLU A 122 1.59 -0.67 30.12
C GLU A 122 1.94 -0.83 28.63
N SER A 123 1.97 -2.07 28.16
CA SER A 123 1.96 -2.39 26.72
C SER A 123 1.00 -3.56 26.50
N PRO A 124 -0.15 -3.34 25.85
CA PRO A 124 -0.60 -2.09 25.23
C PRO A 124 -0.98 -0.99 26.25
N THR A 125 -0.79 0.28 25.89
CA THR A 125 -1.31 1.45 26.63
C THR A 125 -2.70 1.80 26.11
N VAL A 126 -3.67 2.04 26.99
CA VAL A 126 -5.01 2.52 26.60
C VAL A 126 -5.00 4.05 26.50
N VAL A 127 -5.41 4.57 25.34
CA VAL A 127 -5.66 5.99 25.12
C VAL A 127 -7.18 6.18 25.15
N SER A 128 -7.68 6.55 26.34
CA SER A 128 -9.12 6.65 26.61
C SER A 128 -9.80 7.72 25.76
N GLU A 129 -11.13 7.64 25.63
CA GLU A 129 -11.93 8.67 24.95
C GLU A 129 -11.68 10.07 25.54
N GLU A 130 -11.53 10.18 26.87
CA GLU A 130 -11.23 11.46 27.55
C GLU A 130 -9.87 12.02 27.13
N LEU A 131 -8.82 11.18 27.09
CA LEU A 131 -7.50 11.64 26.66
C LEU A 131 -7.50 12.01 25.18
N ILE A 132 -8.21 11.26 24.33
CA ILE A 132 -8.37 11.60 22.91
C ILE A 132 -9.09 12.93 22.74
N GLN A 133 -10.13 13.20 23.53
CA GLN A 133 -10.79 14.50 23.52
C GLN A 133 -9.80 15.64 23.89
N GLN A 134 -8.99 15.45 24.93
CA GLN A 134 -7.97 16.43 25.32
C GLN A 134 -6.90 16.64 24.22
N ILE A 135 -6.50 15.58 23.52
CA ILE A 135 -5.57 15.68 22.38
C ILE A 135 -6.23 16.49 21.25
N ASN A 136 -7.48 16.19 20.92
CA ASN A 136 -8.23 16.90 19.88
C ASN A 136 -8.38 18.40 20.20
N GLU A 137 -8.69 18.74 21.47
CA GLU A 137 -8.78 20.14 21.93
C GLU A 137 -7.42 20.85 21.82
N GLN A 138 -6.32 20.23 22.27
CA GLN A 138 -4.98 20.81 22.14
C GLN A 138 -4.52 21.00 20.69
N LEU A 139 -4.89 20.07 19.78
CA LEU A 139 -4.64 20.23 18.36
C LEU A 139 -5.41 21.44 17.79
N MET A 140 -6.63 21.69 18.23
CA MET A 140 -7.39 22.89 17.86
C MET A 140 -6.78 24.17 18.46
N ASP A 141 -6.28 24.10 19.70
CA ASP A 141 -5.80 25.25 20.48
C ASP A 141 -4.34 25.65 20.19
N GLY A 142 -3.70 25.00 19.22
CA GLY A 142 -2.45 25.49 18.63
C GLY A 142 -1.26 24.54 18.66
N ALA A 143 -1.40 23.34 19.26
CA ALA A 143 -0.35 22.32 19.18
C ALA A 143 0.00 22.03 17.72
N LYS A 144 1.29 21.90 17.41
CA LYS A 144 1.79 21.68 16.04
C LYS A 144 1.54 20.27 15.53
N GLY A 145 1.23 19.35 16.44
CA GLY A 145 0.85 17.99 16.14
C GLY A 145 1.19 17.07 17.31
N VAL A 146 1.49 15.80 16.99
CA VAL A 146 1.76 14.77 17.99
C VAL A 146 3.05 14.03 17.66
N ILE A 147 3.93 13.89 18.65
CA ILE A 147 5.05 12.95 18.60
C ILE A 147 4.60 11.69 19.34
N VAL A 148 4.71 10.55 18.67
CA VAL A 148 4.30 9.26 19.21
C VAL A 148 5.56 8.44 19.48
N GLU A 149 5.82 8.18 20.75
CA GLU A 149 6.95 7.34 21.17
C GLU A 149 6.72 5.86 20.84
N PRO A 150 7.76 5.01 20.86
CA PRO A 150 7.59 3.58 20.55
C PRO A 150 6.59 2.90 21.49
N GLY A 151 5.57 2.23 20.93
CA GLY A 151 4.53 1.59 21.73
C GLY A 151 3.35 1.05 20.94
N ILE A 152 2.47 0.32 21.62
CA ILE A 152 1.16 -0.11 21.11
C ILE A 152 0.10 0.66 21.91
N TYR A 153 -0.73 1.44 21.22
CA TYR A 153 -1.72 2.34 21.79
C TYR A 153 -3.13 1.91 21.36
N HIS A 154 -3.94 1.47 22.30
CA HIS A 154 -5.36 1.17 22.08
C HIS A 154 -6.17 2.46 22.14
N LEU A 155 -6.63 2.95 20.99
CA LEU A 155 -7.42 4.18 20.92
C LEU A 155 -8.90 3.84 21.10
N GLU A 156 -9.50 4.33 22.19
CA GLU A 156 -10.93 4.14 22.47
C GLU A 156 -11.82 5.19 21.79
N GLY A 157 -11.22 6.19 21.15
CA GLY A 157 -11.90 7.25 20.37
C GLY A 157 -11.19 7.53 19.05
N THR A 158 -11.62 8.58 18.35
CA THR A 158 -11.02 9.00 17.09
C THR A 158 -10.25 10.32 17.27
N LEU A 159 -8.98 10.34 16.84
CA LEU A 159 -8.20 11.55 16.69
C LEU A 159 -8.77 12.39 15.53
N LYS A 160 -9.19 13.62 15.82
CA LYS A 160 -9.70 14.60 14.86
C LYS A 160 -8.61 15.63 14.62
N VAL A 161 -7.86 15.45 13.54
CA VAL A 161 -6.64 16.21 13.25
C VAL A 161 -6.98 17.38 12.32
N PRO A 162 -6.81 18.65 12.72
CA PRO A 162 -7.03 19.78 11.83
C PRO A 162 -5.99 19.87 10.70
N ASP A 163 -6.16 20.82 9.78
CA ASP A 163 -5.14 21.13 8.78
C ASP A 163 -3.81 21.56 9.44
N ASN A 164 -2.71 21.39 8.70
CA ASN A 164 -1.37 21.86 9.07
C ASN A 164 -0.83 21.26 10.38
N LYS A 165 -1.09 19.97 10.62
CA LYS A 165 -0.56 19.22 11.77
C LYS A 165 0.46 18.18 11.34
N VAL A 166 1.45 17.95 12.21
CA VAL A 166 2.52 16.97 11.95
C VAL A 166 2.51 15.86 13.00
N PHE A 167 2.38 14.63 12.55
CA PHE A 167 2.47 13.42 13.36
C PHE A 167 3.78 12.70 13.05
N VAL A 168 4.59 12.46 14.09
CA VAL A 168 5.89 11.79 13.98
C VAL A 168 5.91 10.57 14.88
N GLY A 169 5.91 9.38 14.28
CA GLY A 169 6.05 8.10 14.97
C GLY A 169 7.52 7.70 15.08
N ILE A 170 7.95 7.34 16.29
CA ILE A 170 9.32 6.89 16.56
C ILE A 170 9.29 5.40 16.88
N GLY A 171 10.05 4.60 16.14
CA GLY A 171 10.14 3.16 16.42
C GLY A 171 8.88 2.36 16.03
N LEU A 172 8.14 2.81 15.01
CA LEU A 172 6.92 2.19 14.50
C LEU A 172 5.81 2.00 15.55
N PRO A 173 5.37 3.09 16.22
CA PRO A 173 4.24 3.00 17.12
C PRO A 173 2.98 2.56 16.39
N ALA A 174 2.17 1.76 17.07
CA ALA A 174 0.93 1.22 16.54
C ALA A 174 -0.29 1.82 17.24
N PHE A 175 -1.22 2.36 16.46
CA PHE A 175 -2.55 2.74 16.89
C PHE A 175 -3.52 1.59 16.60
N VAL A 176 -3.99 0.91 17.64
CA VAL A 176 -5.05 -0.11 17.52
C VAL A 176 -6.40 0.58 17.64
N CYS A 177 -7.21 0.54 16.58
CA CYS A 177 -8.47 1.29 16.48
C CYS A 177 -9.61 0.57 17.23
N GLN A 178 -9.59 0.67 18.56
CA GLN A 178 -10.54 -0.03 19.45
C GLN A 178 -11.87 0.71 19.65
N CYS A 179 -12.02 1.94 19.17
CA CYS A 179 -13.29 2.65 19.27
C CYS A 179 -14.42 1.89 18.53
N THR A 180 -15.67 2.14 18.91
CA THR A 180 -16.84 1.45 18.32
C THR A 180 -16.99 1.70 16.81
N SER A 181 -16.56 2.86 16.33
CA SER A 181 -16.50 3.15 14.89
C SER A 181 -15.36 2.44 14.15
N GLY A 182 -14.39 1.86 14.88
CA GLY A 182 -13.17 1.27 14.34
C GLY A 182 -12.19 2.25 13.68
N ARG A 183 -12.42 3.57 13.81
CA ARG A 183 -11.59 4.63 13.24
C ARG A 183 -10.61 5.22 14.27
N CYS A 184 -9.31 5.07 14.01
CA CYS A 184 -8.28 5.73 14.82
C CYS A 184 -8.20 7.24 14.53
N MET A 185 -8.24 7.64 13.25
CA MET A 185 -7.89 9.01 12.86
C MET A 185 -8.70 9.51 11.66
N GLU A 186 -9.11 10.78 11.75
CA GLU A 186 -9.68 11.56 10.65
C GLU A 186 -8.98 12.92 10.59
N THR A 187 -8.54 13.32 9.41
CA THR A 187 -7.74 14.54 9.24
C THR A 187 -8.45 15.65 8.48
N GLY A 188 -7.93 16.86 8.57
CA GLY A 188 -8.14 17.94 7.62
C GLY A 188 -7.63 17.60 6.22
N SER A 189 -7.89 18.47 5.27
CA SER A 189 -7.59 18.25 3.84
C SER A 189 -6.28 18.89 3.39
N GLU A 190 -5.61 19.68 4.23
CA GLU A 190 -4.42 20.44 3.84
C GLU A 190 -3.28 20.34 4.86
N GLY A 191 -2.06 20.16 4.36
CA GLY A 191 -0.82 20.27 5.14
C GLY A 191 -0.70 19.30 6.32
N VAL A 192 -1.49 18.23 6.37
CA VAL A 192 -1.38 17.20 7.41
C VAL A 192 -0.27 16.24 7.02
N HIS A 193 0.76 16.09 7.86
CA HIS A 193 1.88 15.18 7.62
C HIS A 193 1.83 14.06 8.65
N ILE A 194 1.70 12.81 8.19
CA ILE A 194 1.74 11.62 9.05
C ILE A 194 2.95 10.80 8.66
N GLN A 195 3.85 10.59 9.63
CA GLN A 195 5.10 9.89 9.40
C GLN A 195 5.31 8.76 10.42
N GLY A 196 5.62 7.55 9.93
CA GLY A 196 6.13 6.46 10.76
C GLY A 196 5.11 5.84 11.73
N ILE A 197 3.82 5.82 11.40
CA ILE A 197 2.75 5.29 12.26
C ILE A 197 2.13 4.04 11.64
N VAL A 198 1.89 3.02 12.46
CA VAL A 198 1.13 1.82 12.11
C VAL A 198 -0.31 1.97 12.59
N PHE A 199 -1.28 1.67 11.74
CA PHE A 199 -2.71 1.60 12.06
C PHE A 199 -3.17 0.14 12.08
N ASP A 200 -3.49 -0.37 13.27
CA ASP A 200 -3.98 -1.72 13.47
C ASP A 200 -5.50 -1.73 13.60
N ALA A 201 -6.16 -2.63 12.88
CA ALA A 201 -7.60 -2.82 13.03
C ALA A 201 -7.93 -3.34 14.44
N GLY A 202 -8.96 -2.76 15.06
CA GLY A 202 -9.50 -3.22 16.33
C GLY A 202 -10.54 -4.33 16.16
N VAL A 203 -11.06 -4.82 17.29
CA VAL A 203 -12.06 -5.92 17.32
C VAL A 203 -13.51 -5.44 17.42
N ASN A 204 -13.69 -4.14 17.67
CA ASN A 204 -15.00 -3.54 17.93
C ASN A 204 -15.72 -3.10 16.63
N GLY A 205 -14.96 -2.62 15.64
CA GLY A 205 -15.48 -2.32 14.30
C GLY A 205 -15.92 -3.59 13.53
N LYS A 206 -16.70 -3.39 12.46
CA LYS A 206 -17.13 -4.46 11.54
C LYS A 206 -16.68 -4.17 10.12
N SER A 207 -16.27 -5.19 9.39
CA SER A 207 -15.86 -5.02 7.99
C SER A 207 -17.02 -4.68 7.06
N SER A 208 -18.26 -4.96 7.48
CA SER A 208 -19.47 -4.62 6.71
C SER A 208 -19.94 -3.17 6.89
N ASP A 209 -19.32 -2.40 7.79
CA ASP A 209 -19.66 -0.99 8.04
C ASP A 209 -18.68 -0.10 7.29
N GLU A 210 -19.13 0.55 6.22
CA GLU A 210 -18.30 1.43 5.38
C GLU A 210 -17.66 2.60 6.16
N SER A 211 -18.16 2.93 7.36
CA SER A 211 -17.55 3.95 8.21
C SER A 211 -16.32 3.46 9.00
N ASN A 212 -16.12 2.14 9.09
CA ASN A 212 -14.99 1.49 9.77
C ASN A 212 -13.72 1.55 8.91
N ILE A 213 -13.17 2.75 8.82
CA ILE A 213 -11.94 3.08 8.10
C ILE A 213 -10.93 3.51 9.15
N LEU A 214 -9.74 2.88 9.18
CA LEU A 214 -8.76 3.14 10.25
C LEU A 214 -8.22 4.57 10.19
N LEU A 215 -7.92 5.05 8.97
CA LEU A 215 -7.43 6.39 8.67
C LEU A 215 -8.20 7.02 7.50
N THR A 216 -8.85 8.16 7.76
CA THR A 216 -9.51 8.97 6.71
C THR A 216 -8.77 10.29 6.51
N ILE A 217 -8.34 10.58 5.29
CA ILE A 217 -7.64 11.81 4.93
C ILE A 217 -8.58 12.83 4.31
N GLY A 218 -8.91 13.86 5.08
CA GLY A 218 -9.68 15.01 4.63
C GLY A 218 -11.08 14.70 4.11
N SER A 219 -11.53 15.54 3.18
CA SER A 219 -12.89 15.48 2.63
C SER A 219 -12.88 15.74 1.12
N SER A 220 -13.83 15.16 0.40
CA SER A 220 -13.87 15.17 -1.07
C SER A 220 -14.04 16.58 -1.62
N GLY A 221 -13.31 16.91 -2.69
CA GLY A 221 -13.32 18.23 -3.33
C GLY A 221 -12.61 19.32 -2.55
N ASN A 222 -11.83 18.95 -1.53
CA ASN A 222 -10.97 19.84 -0.76
C ASN A 222 -9.53 19.33 -0.81
N GLY A 223 -8.56 20.23 -0.64
CA GLY A 223 -7.13 19.92 -0.69
C GLY A 223 -6.35 21.00 -1.42
N ALA A 224 -5.05 21.09 -1.16
CA ALA A 224 -4.23 22.19 -1.65
C ALA A 224 -2.97 21.68 -2.38
N LEU A 225 -2.86 21.98 -3.68
CA LEU A 225 -1.67 21.62 -4.49
C LEU A 225 -0.35 22.10 -3.87
N ASN A 226 -0.32 23.30 -3.31
CA ASN A 226 0.89 23.90 -2.73
C ASN A 226 1.10 23.52 -1.24
N ASN A 227 0.15 22.78 -0.67
CA ASN A 227 0.18 22.34 0.71
C ASN A 227 -0.55 21.00 0.88
N PRO A 228 -0.12 19.95 0.15
CA PRO A 228 -0.80 18.67 0.17
C PRO A 228 -0.65 18.01 1.54
N SER A 229 -1.61 17.16 1.89
CA SER A 229 -1.41 16.20 2.97
C SER A 229 -0.43 15.10 2.53
N MET A 230 0.43 14.67 3.46
CA MET A 230 1.55 13.78 3.22
C MET A 230 1.47 12.55 4.14
N LEU A 231 1.55 11.35 3.56
CA LEU A 231 1.67 10.09 4.30
C LEU A 231 3.03 9.46 3.96
N GLN A 232 3.92 9.30 4.95
CA GLN A 232 5.25 8.73 4.73
C GLN A 232 5.55 7.64 5.75
N ASP A 233 5.95 6.45 5.32
CA ASP A 233 6.13 5.29 6.22
C ASP A 233 4.87 5.02 7.05
N VAL A 234 3.70 5.04 6.39
CA VAL A 234 2.41 4.77 7.03
C VAL A 234 1.98 3.35 6.70
N TYR A 235 1.69 2.60 7.75
CA TYR A 235 1.42 1.17 7.64
C TYR A 235 0.05 0.84 8.18
N CYS A 236 -0.56 -0.23 7.67
CA CYS A 236 -1.80 -0.78 8.21
C CYS A 236 -1.70 -2.29 8.39
N ARG A 237 -2.26 -2.80 9.49
CA ARG A 237 -2.41 -4.24 9.71
C ARG A 237 -3.82 -4.61 10.14
N ALA A 238 -4.40 -5.61 9.46
CA ALA A 238 -5.53 -6.37 9.98
C ALA A 238 -5.03 -7.77 10.36
N THR A 239 -4.60 -7.93 11.62
CA THR A 239 -3.96 -9.17 12.09
C THR A 239 -4.13 -9.38 13.58
N ARG A 240 -4.07 -10.63 14.06
CA ARG A 240 -4.03 -10.94 15.50
C ARG A 240 -2.58 -10.92 15.97
N SER A 241 -2.27 -10.05 16.92
CA SER A 241 -0.94 -9.93 17.54
C SER A 241 -0.83 -10.69 18.86
N ASP A 242 -1.93 -11.19 19.42
CA ASP A 242 -1.97 -11.98 20.66
C ASP A 242 -2.71 -13.32 20.44
N SER A 243 -2.29 -14.38 21.16
CA SER A 243 -2.84 -15.73 21.03
C SER A 243 -4.30 -15.88 21.44
N GLU A 244 -4.82 -14.98 22.27
CA GLU A 244 -6.20 -14.97 22.75
C GLU A 244 -7.03 -13.83 22.13
N GLN A 245 -6.43 -13.04 21.24
CA GLN A 245 -7.12 -11.92 20.59
C GLN A 245 -8.28 -12.40 19.72
N ALA A 246 -9.43 -11.73 19.86
CA ALA A 246 -10.50 -11.85 18.89
C ALA A 246 -10.06 -11.32 17.51
N THR A 247 -10.74 -11.77 16.46
CA THR A 247 -10.46 -11.33 15.09
C THR A 247 -10.71 -9.83 14.91
N PRO A 248 -9.69 -9.02 14.54
CA PRO A 248 -9.91 -7.64 14.13
C PRO A 248 -10.63 -7.54 12.79
N GLN A 249 -11.33 -6.44 12.56
CA GLN A 249 -12.05 -6.19 11.32
C GLN A 249 -12.03 -4.72 10.93
N ALA A 250 -11.93 -4.45 9.63
CA ALA A 250 -12.01 -3.10 9.06
C ALA A 250 -12.76 -3.14 7.73
N PHE A 251 -13.45 -2.07 7.36
CA PHE A 251 -13.90 -1.93 5.97
C PHE A 251 -12.72 -1.53 5.09
N ALA A 252 -11.94 -0.53 5.51
CA ALA A 252 -10.70 -0.18 4.83
C ALA A 252 -9.56 0.24 5.77
N CYS A 253 -8.31 0.04 5.36
CA CYS A 253 -7.17 0.63 6.06
C CYS A 253 -7.17 2.16 5.90
N ILE A 254 -7.13 2.65 4.67
CA ILE A 254 -7.01 4.08 4.38
C ILE A 254 -8.05 4.51 3.35
N GLU A 255 -8.75 5.60 3.63
CA GLU A 255 -9.55 6.34 2.64
C GLU A 255 -8.96 7.74 2.44
N VAL A 256 -8.55 8.05 1.21
CA VAL A 256 -8.00 9.35 0.83
C VAL A 256 -9.08 10.16 0.11
N LYS A 257 -9.63 11.16 0.81
CA LYS A 257 -10.67 12.04 0.26
C LYS A 257 -10.14 13.38 -0.20
N ALA A 258 -9.08 13.88 0.45
CA ALA A 258 -8.45 15.13 0.08
C ALA A 258 -7.69 15.04 -1.24
N ASP A 259 -7.95 16.00 -2.11
CA ASP A 259 -7.24 16.22 -3.36
C ASP A 259 -5.76 16.51 -3.08
N HIS A 260 -4.91 16.18 -4.05
CA HIS A 260 -3.46 16.41 -4.01
C HIS A 260 -2.68 15.65 -2.92
N THR A 261 -3.33 14.82 -2.10
CA THR A 261 -2.64 13.99 -1.09
C THR A 261 -1.52 13.18 -1.73
N ILE A 262 -0.37 13.09 -1.08
CA ILE A 262 0.77 12.30 -1.53
C ILE A 262 1.12 11.24 -0.47
N GLY A 263 1.15 9.98 -0.87
CA GLY A 263 1.68 8.88 -0.09
C GLY A 263 3.04 8.42 -0.61
N GLU A 264 3.96 8.13 0.30
CA GLU A 264 5.27 7.55 -0.01
C GLU A 264 5.61 6.44 0.99
N ASN A 265 5.96 5.26 0.49
CA ASN A 265 6.25 4.07 1.29
C ASN A 265 5.07 3.66 2.20
N LEU A 266 3.96 3.25 1.59
CA LEU A 266 2.79 2.76 2.31
C LEU A 266 2.73 1.23 2.19
N TRP A 267 2.54 0.54 3.30
CA TRP A 267 2.26 -0.90 3.30
C TRP A 267 0.99 -1.23 4.07
N LEU A 268 -0.02 -1.67 3.33
CA LEU A 268 -1.34 -2.00 3.84
C LEU A 268 -1.51 -3.52 3.74
N TRP A 269 -1.65 -4.19 4.87
CA TRP A 269 -1.56 -5.64 4.92
C TRP A 269 -2.70 -6.22 5.75
N ARG A 270 -3.59 -6.96 5.09
CA ARG A 270 -4.40 -7.95 5.78
C ARG A 270 -3.53 -9.18 6.04
N GLY A 271 -3.52 -9.68 7.26
CA GLY A 271 -2.63 -10.78 7.62
C GLY A 271 -2.86 -12.04 6.79
N ASP A 272 -1.85 -12.49 6.04
CA ASP A 272 -1.83 -13.83 5.43
C ASP A 272 -1.41 -14.91 6.44
N HIS A 273 -0.68 -14.51 7.46
CA HIS A 273 -0.29 -15.29 8.64
C HIS A 273 -0.38 -14.41 9.89
N ASP A 274 -0.52 -15.03 11.05
CA ASP A 274 -0.45 -14.35 12.35
C ASP A 274 -0.06 -15.33 13.48
N ILE A 275 -0.07 -14.86 14.72
CA ILE A 275 0.33 -15.66 15.88
C ILE A 275 -0.56 -16.89 16.11
N GLN A 276 -1.81 -16.86 15.63
CA GLN A 276 -2.79 -17.93 15.80
C GLN A 276 -2.90 -18.84 14.56
N SER A 277 -2.47 -18.40 13.37
CA SER A 277 -2.51 -19.22 12.15
C SER A 277 -1.37 -18.93 11.17
N PRO A 278 -0.66 -19.95 10.66
CA PRO A 278 0.34 -19.79 9.61
C PRO A 278 -0.27 -19.51 8.22
N LEU A 279 -1.59 -19.65 8.08
CA LEU A 279 -2.34 -19.30 6.88
C LEU A 279 -3.75 -18.85 7.31
N ILE A 280 -4.10 -17.60 7.05
CA ILE A 280 -5.32 -16.99 7.59
C ILE A 280 -6.56 -17.33 6.75
N PRO A 281 -7.61 -17.95 7.34
CA PRO A 281 -8.90 -18.16 6.67
C PRO A 281 -9.54 -16.87 6.17
N TYR A 282 -10.35 -16.99 5.13
CA TYR A 282 -10.96 -15.84 4.47
C TYR A 282 -11.88 -15.02 5.40
N ASP A 283 -12.56 -15.71 6.32
CA ASP A 283 -13.47 -15.14 7.32
C ASP A 283 -12.75 -14.69 8.61
N VAL A 284 -11.42 -14.71 8.63
CA VAL A 284 -10.58 -14.23 9.72
C VAL A 284 -9.82 -12.97 9.28
N ASN A 285 -9.61 -12.06 10.22
CA ASN A 285 -9.00 -10.74 10.05
C ASN A 285 -9.61 -9.97 8.87
N VAL A 286 -10.94 -9.99 8.75
CA VAL A 286 -11.64 -9.51 7.55
C VAL A 286 -11.38 -8.01 7.36
N CYS A 287 -10.83 -7.67 6.20
CA CYS A 287 -10.65 -6.31 5.76
C CYS A 287 -10.95 -6.21 4.27
N GLU A 288 -11.99 -5.46 3.90
CA GLU A 288 -12.49 -5.43 2.51
C GLU A 288 -11.49 -4.75 1.57
N HIS A 289 -10.92 -3.62 1.98
CA HIS A 289 -10.05 -2.80 1.13
C HIS A 289 -8.78 -2.34 1.86
N GLY A 290 -7.67 -2.28 1.16
CA GLY A 290 -6.48 -1.60 1.68
C GLY A 290 -6.61 -0.10 1.50
N LEU A 291 -6.75 0.32 0.24
CA LEU A 291 -6.76 1.74 -0.11
C LEU A 291 -7.98 2.10 -0.95
N ILE A 292 -8.67 3.17 -0.54
CA ILE A 292 -9.75 3.79 -1.31
C ILE A 292 -9.35 5.24 -1.59
N VAL A 293 -9.23 5.62 -2.86
CA VAL A 293 -8.84 6.98 -3.27
C VAL A 293 -9.99 7.70 -3.95
N ARG A 294 -10.49 8.75 -3.31
CA ARG A 294 -11.57 9.62 -3.82
C ARG A 294 -11.08 10.98 -4.27
N GLY A 295 -10.02 11.50 -3.66
CA GLY A 295 -9.46 12.82 -3.99
C GLY A 295 -8.82 12.84 -5.37
N ASP A 296 -8.96 13.96 -6.08
CA ASP A 296 -8.33 14.21 -7.37
C ASP A 296 -6.84 14.54 -7.19
N ASN A 297 -6.01 14.21 -8.20
CA ASN A 297 -4.58 14.49 -8.25
C ASN A 297 -3.76 13.87 -7.09
N VAL A 298 -4.29 12.80 -6.48
CA VAL A 298 -3.60 12.02 -5.45
C VAL A 298 -2.45 11.23 -6.07
N LYS A 299 -1.33 11.13 -5.35
CA LYS A 299 -0.14 10.40 -5.81
C LYS A 299 0.32 9.40 -4.76
N MET A 300 0.64 8.18 -5.19
CA MET A 300 1.16 7.11 -4.35
C MET A 300 2.47 6.58 -4.91
N PHE A 301 3.54 6.67 -4.11
CA PHE A 301 4.89 6.27 -4.49
C PHE A 301 5.39 5.15 -3.56
N GLY A 302 5.78 4.00 -4.13
CA GLY A 302 6.17 2.86 -3.29
C GLY A 302 4.96 2.32 -2.49
N LEU A 303 3.90 1.91 -3.20
CA LEU A 303 2.66 1.43 -2.58
C LEU A 303 2.63 -0.11 -2.55
N PHE A 304 2.43 -0.68 -1.36
CA PHE A 304 2.31 -2.11 -1.11
C PHE A 304 0.92 -2.39 -0.49
N VAL A 305 0.10 -3.23 -1.12
CA VAL A 305 -1.28 -3.51 -0.65
C VAL A 305 -1.61 -4.99 -0.80
N GLU A 306 -1.82 -5.72 0.28
CA GLU A 306 -1.82 -7.19 0.24
C GLU A 306 -2.99 -7.86 1.00
N HIS A 307 -3.50 -8.93 0.39
CA HIS A 307 -4.40 -9.95 0.93
C HIS A 307 -5.79 -9.51 1.39
N PHE A 308 -6.31 -8.39 0.91
CA PHE A 308 -7.65 -7.92 1.29
C PHE A 308 -8.77 -8.78 0.69
N ASN A 309 -9.93 -8.78 1.35
CA ASN A 309 -11.07 -9.62 0.98
C ASN A 309 -11.72 -9.18 -0.35
N ASN A 310 -11.74 -7.88 -0.63
CA ASN A 310 -12.34 -7.32 -1.84
C ASN A 310 -11.28 -6.66 -2.73
N TYR A 311 -11.69 -5.76 -3.64
CA TYR A 311 -10.73 -4.98 -4.42
C TYR A 311 -9.72 -4.29 -3.49
N GLN A 312 -8.46 -4.71 -3.57
CA GLN A 312 -7.46 -4.33 -2.56
C GLN A 312 -7.15 -2.82 -2.61
N THR A 313 -7.20 -2.26 -3.81
CA THR A 313 -7.11 -0.81 -4.07
C THR A 313 -8.21 -0.38 -5.02
N VAL A 314 -8.97 0.65 -4.64
CA VAL A 314 -10.04 1.25 -5.44
C VAL A 314 -9.75 2.71 -5.68
N TRP A 315 -9.82 3.15 -6.94
CA TRP A 315 -9.47 4.52 -7.33
C TRP A 315 -10.59 5.21 -8.10
N TYR A 316 -11.07 6.33 -7.58
CA TYR A 316 -12.10 7.21 -8.18
C TYR A 316 -11.52 8.55 -8.65
N GLY A 317 -10.53 9.08 -7.94
CA GLY A 317 -9.99 10.41 -8.18
C GLY A 317 -9.34 10.57 -9.56
N LYS A 318 -9.57 11.71 -10.21
CA LYS A 318 -8.98 12.07 -11.51
C LYS A 318 -7.49 12.35 -11.39
N ASN A 319 -6.76 12.19 -12.49
CA ASN A 319 -5.33 12.48 -12.58
C ASN A 319 -4.50 11.80 -11.48
N GLY A 320 -4.98 10.66 -11.00
CA GLY A 320 -4.31 9.87 -9.97
C GLY A 320 -3.03 9.26 -10.50
N GLU A 321 -2.06 9.05 -9.61
CA GLU A 321 -0.76 8.51 -9.99
C GLU A 321 -0.30 7.44 -9.01
N ILE A 322 0.05 6.26 -9.52
CA ILE A 322 0.79 5.24 -8.78
C ILE A 322 2.13 5.03 -9.47
N ARG A 323 3.22 5.15 -8.71
CA ARG A 323 4.56 4.74 -9.16
C ARG A 323 5.10 3.73 -8.19
N PHE A 324 5.33 2.54 -8.71
CA PHE A 324 5.49 1.31 -7.95
C PHE A 324 4.24 0.92 -7.19
N TYR A 325 3.67 -0.21 -7.60
CA TYR A 325 2.67 -0.95 -6.87
C TYR A 325 3.17 -2.38 -6.70
N GLN A 326 3.14 -2.89 -5.48
CA GLN A 326 3.26 -4.30 -5.21
C GLN A 326 2.01 -4.77 -4.49
N SER A 327 1.55 -5.95 -4.86
CA SER A 327 0.41 -6.57 -4.23
C SER A 327 0.42 -8.08 -4.35
N GLU A 328 -0.16 -8.74 -3.36
CA GLU A 328 -0.49 -10.15 -3.42
C GLU A 328 -1.98 -10.37 -3.12
N MET A 329 -2.62 -11.25 -3.88
CA MET A 329 -4.00 -11.66 -3.63
C MET A 329 -4.10 -12.48 -2.33
N PRO A 330 -5.27 -12.51 -1.64
CA PRO A 330 -5.45 -13.30 -0.43
C PRO A 330 -5.24 -14.79 -0.71
N TYR A 331 -4.33 -15.43 0.02
CA TYR A 331 -3.93 -16.80 -0.29
C TYR A 331 -5.04 -17.82 -0.09
N PHE A 332 -5.80 -17.69 0.99
CA PHE A 332 -6.76 -18.69 1.43
C PHE A 332 -8.18 -18.13 1.41
N LEU A 333 -8.99 -18.66 0.49
CA LEU A 333 -10.35 -18.23 0.13
C LEU A 333 -11.41 -19.20 0.68
N THR A 334 -11.01 -20.02 1.64
CA THR A 334 -11.90 -20.95 2.33
C THR A 334 -12.33 -20.34 3.66
N ALA A 335 -13.63 -20.34 3.93
CA ALA A 335 -14.22 -19.99 5.22
C ALA A 335 -15.02 -21.18 5.73
N ASN A 336 -14.87 -21.53 7.01
CA ASN A 336 -15.51 -22.70 7.63
C ASN A 336 -15.40 -24.01 6.80
N GLY A 337 -14.27 -24.21 6.12
CA GLY A 337 -14.01 -25.40 5.31
C GLY A 337 -14.70 -25.43 3.93
N VAL A 338 -15.33 -24.32 3.51
CA VAL A 338 -15.97 -24.18 2.20
C VAL A 338 -15.26 -23.08 1.40
N GLN A 339 -14.86 -23.39 0.16
CA GLN A 339 -14.33 -22.39 -0.76
C GLN A 339 -15.41 -21.36 -1.07
N GLN A 340 -15.05 -20.09 -0.92
CA GLN A 340 -15.99 -18.98 -1.08
C GLN A 340 -16.14 -18.59 -2.55
N VAL A 341 -17.35 -18.14 -2.87
CA VAL A 341 -17.59 -17.24 -3.99
C VAL A 341 -17.77 -15.86 -3.36
N VAL A 342 -16.87 -14.95 -3.69
CA VAL A 342 -16.79 -13.60 -3.15
C VAL A 342 -17.68 -12.67 -3.97
N ASP A 343 -18.44 -11.84 -3.27
CA ASP A 343 -19.19 -10.73 -3.85
C ASP A 343 -18.21 -9.55 -4.05
N CYS A 344 -17.58 -9.48 -5.22
CA CYS A 344 -16.67 -8.39 -5.55
C CYS A 344 -17.46 -7.11 -5.83
N THR A 345 -17.24 -6.11 -4.97
CA THR A 345 -17.94 -4.83 -4.94
C THR A 345 -17.02 -3.75 -4.39
N HIS A 346 -17.37 -2.50 -4.61
CA HIS A 346 -16.67 -1.36 -4.04
C HIS A 346 -17.69 -0.32 -3.55
N PRO A 347 -17.30 0.68 -2.76
CA PRO A 347 -18.19 1.78 -2.42
C PRO A 347 -18.83 2.41 -3.66
N ASP A 348 -20.05 2.93 -3.58
CA ASP A 348 -20.73 3.65 -4.66
C ASP A 348 -21.06 2.85 -5.94
N THR A 349 -20.83 1.53 -5.96
CA THR A 349 -21.42 0.65 -6.98
C THR A 349 -22.55 -0.19 -6.40
N SER A 350 -23.60 -0.38 -7.19
CA SER A 350 -24.63 -1.40 -6.94
C SER A 350 -24.33 -2.71 -7.67
N GLU A 351 -23.27 -2.75 -8.47
CA GLU A 351 -22.88 -3.92 -9.25
C GLU A 351 -22.08 -4.88 -8.36
N ILE A 352 -22.58 -6.10 -8.25
CA ILE A 352 -21.92 -7.18 -7.53
C ILE A 352 -21.51 -8.23 -8.56
N ILE A 353 -20.22 -8.50 -8.65
CA ILE A 353 -19.67 -9.56 -9.50
C ILE A 353 -19.22 -10.71 -8.59
N LYS A 354 -19.77 -11.91 -8.83
CA LYS A 354 -19.43 -13.10 -8.06
C LYS A 354 -18.20 -13.79 -8.67
N LEU A 355 -17.08 -13.78 -7.96
CA LEU A 355 -15.81 -14.38 -8.38
C LEU A 355 -15.22 -15.23 -7.25
N GLU A 356 -14.19 -16.03 -7.53
CA GLU A 356 -13.46 -16.73 -6.46
C GLU A 356 -12.62 -15.76 -5.63
N VAL A 357 -12.10 -14.70 -6.27
CA VAL A 357 -11.27 -13.65 -5.67
C VAL A 357 -11.41 -12.37 -6.50
N CYS A 358 -11.38 -11.23 -5.83
CA CYS A 358 -11.47 -9.92 -6.47
C CYS A 358 -10.11 -9.48 -7.03
N ALA A 359 -10.13 -8.59 -8.02
CA ALA A 359 -8.92 -8.01 -8.59
C ALA A 359 -8.18 -7.16 -7.54
N SER A 360 -6.86 -7.01 -7.69
CA SER A 360 -6.08 -6.19 -6.76
C SER A 360 -6.34 -4.70 -6.92
N LEU A 361 -6.37 -4.22 -8.16
CA LEU A 361 -6.51 -2.80 -8.48
C LEU A 361 -7.77 -2.57 -9.33
N TYR A 362 -8.66 -1.74 -8.84
CA TYR A 362 -9.86 -1.30 -9.53
C TYR A 362 -9.80 0.20 -9.82
N ILE A 363 -9.78 0.57 -11.10
CA ILE A 363 -9.83 1.96 -11.56
C ILE A 363 -11.25 2.25 -12.04
N ASP A 364 -11.95 3.14 -11.34
CA ASP A 364 -13.33 3.49 -11.64
C ASP A 364 -13.45 4.39 -12.89
N LYS A 365 -14.64 4.40 -13.50
CA LYS A 365 -14.99 5.26 -14.64
C LYS A 365 -14.85 6.76 -14.36
N SER A 366 -14.79 7.18 -13.10
CA SER A 366 -14.55 8.56 -12.71
C SER A 366 -13.05 8.95 -12.72
N ALA A 367 -12.14 7.98 -12.66
CA ALA A 367 -10.69 8.18 -12.53
C ALA A 367 -10.00 8.52 -13.86
N THR A 368 -10.51 9.52 -14.57
CA THR A 368 -9.97 10.02 -15.84
C THR A 368 -8.56 10.58 -15.64
N GLY A 369 -7.64 10.23 -16.53
CA GLY A 369 -6.25 10.68 -16.52
C GLY A 369 -5.35 9.89 -15.55
N PHE A 370 -5.79 8.73 -15.05
CA PHE A 370 -5.00 7.91 -14.13
C PHE A 370 -3.72 7.38 -14.78
N LYS A 371 -2.62 7.37 -14.03
CA LYS A 371 -1.31 6.88 -14.46
C LYS A 371 -0.75 5.85 -13.47
N GLY A 372 -0.36 4.69 -13.97
CA GLY A 372 0.32 3.65 -13.20
C GLY A 372 1.65 3.28 -13.83
N GLU A 373 2.75 3.25 -13.06
CA GLU A 373 4.06 2.84 -13.55
C GLU A 373 4.71 1.80 -12.64
N GLY A 374 5.09 0.65 -13.19
CA GLY A 374 5.74 -0.43 -12.43
C GLY A 374 4.77 -1.11 -11.45
N ILE A 375 3.79 -1.83 -12.00
CA ILE A 375 2.73 -2.49 -11.23
C ILE A 375 3.01 -4.00 -11.17
N GLY A 376 3.17 -4.57 -9.98
CA GLY A 376 3.35 -6.01 -9.77
C GLY A 376 2.24 -6.60 -8.90
N ILE A 377 1.55 -7.61 -9.40
CA ILE A 377 0.45 -8.28 -8.68
C ILE A 377 0.66 -9.80 -8.67
N TYR A 378 0.75 -10.41 -7.50
CA TYR A 378 1.17 -11.80 -7.34
C TYR A 378 0.05 -12.66 -6.76
N ASN A 379 0.14 -13.97 -6.97
CA ASN A 379 -0.77 -14.93 -6.34
C ASN A 379 -0.03 -16.18 -5.87
N TYR A 380 -0.38 -16.71 -4.71
CA TYR A 380 0.12 -17.99 -4.21
C TYR A 380 -0.91 -19.14 -4.22
N PHE A 381 -2.21 -18.85 -4.10
CA PHE A 381 -3.33 -19.82 -4.05
C PHE A 381 -2.95 -21.32 -3.90
N PRO A 382 -2.82 -21.84 -2.67
CA PRO A 382 -2.54 -23.25 -2.43
C PRO A 382 -3.76 -24.14 -2.71
N ASN A 383 -3.52 -25.45 -2.89
CA ASN A 383 -4.55 -26.48 -3.01
C ASN A 383 -4.39 -27.52 -1.89
N PHE A 384 -4.43 -27.03 -0.66
CA PHE A 384 -4.44 -27.83 0.56
C PHE A 384 -5.50 -27.27 1.53
N LEU A 385 -5.75 -27.97 2.64
CA LEU A 385 -6.73 -27.56 3.66
C LEU A 385 -8.15 -27.30 3.11
N ASN A 386 -8.58 -28.09 2.11
CA ASN A 386 -9.89 -28.03 1.46
C ASN A 386 -10.15 -26.82 0.54
N GLN A 387 -9.14 -25.97 0.28
CA GLN A 387 -9.20 -25.05 -0.85
C GLN A 387 -9.04 -25.83 -2.16
N LYS A 388 -9.98 -25.67 -3.10
CA LYS A 388 -9.80 -26.19 -4.47
C LYS A 388 -8.98 -25.21 -5.28
N THR A 389 -8.61 -25.59 -6.48
CA THR A 389 -7.96 -24.70 -7.45
C THR A 389 -8.72 -23.39 -7.58
N VAL A 390 -7.98 -22.28 -7.45
CA VAL A 390 -8.49 -20.91 -7.55
C VAL A 390 -7.91 -20.27 -8.80
N ARG A 391 -8.74 -19.61 -9.61
CA ARG A 391 -8.30 -18.76 -10.71
C ARG A 391 -8.91 -17.38 -10.58
N ALA A 392 -8.06 -16.38 -10.36
CA ALA A 392 -8.48 -14.99 -10.40
C ALA A 392 -8.78 -14.59 -11.84
N LYS A 393 -9.95 -13.99 -12.08
CA LYS A 393 -10.35 -13.56 -13.44
C LYS A 393 -9.41 -12.49 -14.01
N SER A 394 -8.88 -11.60 -13.17
CA SER A 394 -7.92 -10.56 -13.57
C SER A 394 -7.17 -10.02 -12.35
N ALA A 395 -5.95 -9.52 -12.56
CA ALA A 395 -5.21 -8.77 -11.55
C ALA A 395 -5.74 -7.34 -11.40
N MET A 396 -6.21 -6.73 -12.48
CA MET A 396 -6.73 -5.36 -12.49
C MET A 396 -8.05 -5.23 -13.25
N VAL A 397 -8.88 -4.28 -12.86
CA VAL A 397 -10.07 -3.86 -13.61
C VAL A 397 -9.94 -2.37 -13.90
N ILE A 398 -10.00 -1.99 -15.18
CA ILE A 398 -9.84 -0.62 -15.64
C ILE A 398 -11.12 -0.18 -16.33
N ASN A 399 -12.01 0.47 -15.58
CA ASN A 399 -13.32 0.89 -16.06
C ASN A 399 -13.30 2.31 -16.67
N ASN A 400 -12.18 2.72 -17.29
CA ASN A 400 -12.01 4.05 -17.87
C ASN A 400 -11.11 3.98 -19.11
N GLU A 401 -11.40 4.80 -20.13
CA GLU A 401 -10.61 4.91 -21.37
C GLU A 401 -9.33 5.71 -21.18
N ASP A 402 -9.38 6.73 -20.34
CA ASP A 402 -8.28 7.66 -20.12
C ASP A 402 -7.41 7.18 -18.97
N VAL A 403 -6.75 6.04 -19.20
CA VAL A 403 -5.86 5.38 -18.25
C VAL A 403 -4.58 4.99 -18.97
N PHE A 404 -3.45 5.37 -18.38
CA PHE A 404 -2.14 4.99 -18.87
C PHE A 404 -1.42 4.11 -17.85
N LEU A 405 -1.07 2.88 -18.26
CA LEU A 405 -0.15 2.04 -17.50
C LEU A 405 1.15 1.85 -18.27
N LYS A 406 2.27 1.87 -17.54
CA LYS A 406 3.59 1.54 -18.03
C LYS A 406 4.17 0.43 -17.17
N HIS A 407 4.54 -0.68 -17.78
CA HIS A 407 5.15 -1.84 -17.14
C HIS A 407 4.29 -2.38 -16.00
N ALA A 408 3.32 -3.23 -16.32
CA ALA A 408 2.58 -4.00 -15.34
C ALA A 408 2.86 -5.49 -15.51
N LEU A 409 2.81 -6.28 -14.45
CA LEU A 409 3.03 -7.72 -14.53
C LEU A 409 2.31 -8.49 -13.42
N ILE A 410 2.00 -9.74 -13.74
CA ILE A 410 1.50 -10.74 -12.80
C ILE A 410 2.53 -11.83 -12.58
N ILE A 411 2.63 -12.34 -11.36
CA ILE A 411 3.50 -13.48 -11.02
C ILE A 411 2.69 -14.53 -10.26
N TRP A 412 2.74 -15.78 -10.73
CA TRP A 412 2.31 -16.93 -9.95
C TRP A 412 3.46 -17.40 -9.04
N LEU A 413 3.19 -17.46 -7.73
CA LEU A 413 4.08 -17.91 -6.68
C LEU A 413 3.74 -19.36 -6.36
N ASN A 414 4.65 -20.30 -6.63
CA ASN A 414 4.73 -21.71 -6.19
C ASN A 414 3.52 -22.40 -5.49
N GLY A 415 2.31 -22.14 -5.96
CA GLY A 415 1.04 -22.54 -5.38
C GLY A 415 0.52 -23.85 -5.91
N ASP A 416 -0.80 -23.97 -5.97
CA ASP A 416 -1.44 -24.99 -6.81
C ASP A 416 -1.01 -24.82 -8.28
N PRO A 417 -0.43 -25.84 -8.94
CA PRO A 417 0.03 -25.71 -10.32
C PRO A 417 -1.04 -25.31 -11.34
N ASP A 418 -2.32 -25.51 -11.00
CA ASP A 418 -3.46 -25.15 -11.84
C ASP A 418 -4.12 -23.81 -11.44
N SER A 419 -3.64 -23.16 -10.37
CA SER A 419 -4.08 -21.82 -9.97
C SER A 419 -3.40 -20.71 -10.76
N GLY A 420 -3.89 -19.49 -10.60
CA GLY A 420 -3.26 -18.32 -11.21
C GLY A 420 -4.20 -17.15 -11.40
N ILE A 421 -3.74 -16.22 -12.24
CA ILE A 421 -4.50 -15.05 -12.67
C ILE A 421 -4.68 -15.16 -14.19
N ASP A 422 -5.94 -15.16 -14.64
CA ASP A 422 -6.32 -15.35 -16.04
C ASP A 422 -5.93 -14.15 -16.92
N SER A 423 -5.82 -12.94 -16.37
CA SER A 423 -5.49 -11.72 -17.14
C SER A 423 -4.77 -10.67 -16.30
N VAL A 424 -3.89 -9.89 -16.94
CA VAL A 424 -3.21 -8.78 -16.26
C VAL A 424 -4.22 -7.67 -15.96
N LEU A 425 -5.08 -7.35 -16.93
CA LEU A 425 -6.19 -6.43 -16.74
C LEU A 425 -7.40 -6.80 -17.60
N ILE A 426 -8.57 -6.34 -17.17
CA ILE A 426 -9.79 -6.27 -17.97
C ILE A 426 -10.15 -4.80 -18.12
N ASP A 427 -10.36 -4.33 -19.35
CA ASP A 427 -10.80 -2.96 -19.61
C ASP A 427 -12.32 -2.77 -19.52
N LYS A 428 -12.76 -1.52 -19.62
CA LYS A 428 -14.17 -1.10 -19.53
C LYS A 428 -15.09 -1.82 -20.53
N ASP A 429 -14.55 -2.26 -21.68
CA ASP A 429 -15.32 -2.92 -22.75
C ASP A 429 -15.38 -4.43 -22.50
N GLY A 430 -14.84 -4.89 -21.36
CA GLY A 430 -14.72 -6.29 -21.01
C GLY A 430 -13.61 -7.00 -21.77
N LYS A 431 -12.75 -6.27 -22.50
CA LYS A 431 -11.62 -6.89 -23.18
C LYS A 431 -10.57 -7.25 -22.13
N SER A 432 -10.32 -8.55 -22.06
CA SER A 432 -9.26 -9.12 -21.26
C SER A 432 -7.93 -8.93 -21.98
N TYR A 433 -6.90 -8.54 -21.24
CA TYR A 433 -5.52 -8.56 -21.72
C TYR A 433 -4.76 -9.69 -21.01
N PRO A 434 -4.85 -10.90 -21.60
CA PRO A 434 -3.84 -11.94 -21.50
C PRO A 434 -3.15 -12.19 -22.86
N GLU A 435 -1.94 -12.76 -22.84
CA GLU A 435 -1.63 -13.91 -23.71
C GLU A 435 -1.17 -15.11 -22.85
N ASP A 436 -2.01 -15.46 -21.87
CA ASP A 436 -1.88 -16.56 -20.91
C ASP A 436 -0.63 -16.50 -20.00
N SER A 437 -0.87 -16.30 -18.69
CA SER A 437 0.09 -16.68 -17.64
C SER A 437 0.30 -18.21 -17.57
N TYR A 438 -0.58 -18.99 -18.21
CA TYR A 438 -0.48 -20.44 -18.29
C TYR A 438 0.51 -20.91 -19.37
N ILE A 439 1.59 -21.55 -18.92
CA ILE A 439 2.32 -22.56 -19.68
C ILE A 439 2.57 -23.68 -18.66
N TYR A 440 2.57 -24.95 -19.06
CA TYR A 440 2.90 -26.09 -18.20
C TYR A 440 4.22 -25.93 -17.37
N GLN A 441 4.16 -26.26 -16.07
CA GLN A 441 5.24 -26.80 -15.20
C GLN A 441 6.43 -25.92 -14.68
N GLU A 442 6.42 -24.60 -14.80
CA GLU A 442 7.45 -23.71 -14.19
C GLU A 442 6.81 -22.41 -13.64
N MET A 443 7.45 -21.68 -12.70
CA MET A 443 6.95 -20.36 -12.26
C MET A 443 6.79 -19.43 -13.47
N LYS A 444 5.60 -18.87 -13.70
CA LYS A 444 5.30 -18.03 -14.88
C LYS A 444 4.69 -16.70 -14.50
N GLY A 445 5.21 -15.67 -15.14
CA GLY A 445 4.62 -14.34 -15.11
C GLY A 445 4.24 -13.86 -16.50
N TYR A 446 3.41 -12.85 -16.54
CA TYR A 446 3.05 -12.16 -17.77
C TYR A 446 3.18 -10.66 -17.52
N ALA A 447 3.93 -9.96 -18.37
CA ALA A 447 4.05 -8.51 -18.32
C ALA A 447 3.22 -7.87 -19.45
N ILE A 448 2.85 -6.62 -19.28
CA ILE A 448 2.39 -5.74 -20.34
C ILE A 448 3.28 -4.49 -20.33
N PRO A 449 3.97 -4.15 -21.43
CA PRO A 449 4.81 -2.97 -21.48
C PRO A 449 4.01 -1.66 -21.34
N SER A 450 2.81 -1.58 -21.94
CA SER A 450 1.94 -0.41 -21.82
C SER A 450 0.46 -0.78 -21.92
N TYR A 451 -0.39 0.06 -21.31
CA TYR A 451 -1.83 0.08 -21.53
C TYR A 451 -2.33 1.53 -21.69
N PRO A 452 -3.16 1.84 -22.71
CA PRO A 452 -3.43 0.99 -23.86
C PRO A 452 -2.11 0.59 -24.55
N PRO A 453 -2.07 -0.56 -25.26
CA PRO A 453 -0.89 -0.93 -26.02
C PRO A 453 -0.54 0.24 -26.95
N GLU A 454 0.73 0.63 -27.03
CA GLU A 454 1.15 1.57 -28.06
C GLU A 454 0.69 0.99 -29.41
N HIS A 455 -0.32 1.59 -30.03
CA HIS A 455 -0.41 1.48 -31.48
C HIS A 455 0.93 2.03 -31.96
N THR A 456 1.68 1.23 -32.71
CA THR A 456 2.69 1.77 -33.62
C THR A 456 2.01 2.89 -34.39
N LEU A 457 2.18 4.13 -33.92
CA LEU A 457 1.96 5.31 -34.71
C LEU A 457 2.98 5.16 -35.82
N ASN A 458 2.49 4.63 -36.95
CA ASN A 458 3.27 4.52 -38.16
C ASN A 458 3.99 5.85 -38.37
N SER A 459 5.31 5.73 -38.50
CA SER A 459 6.11 6.67 -39.25
C SER A 459 5.49 6.86 -40.64
N SER A 460 4.65 7.88 -40.81
CA SER A 460 4.26 8.48 -42.11
C SER A 460 3.24 9.60 -41.90
N ASP A 461 3.71 10.82 -41.65
CA ASP A 461 3.59 12.00 -42.53
C ASP A 461 3.81 13.32 -41.77
#